data_AF-A0A9E5L8C5-F1
#
_entry.id   AF-A0A9E5L8C5-F1
#
_cell.length_a   1.000
_cell.length_b   1.000
_cell.length_c   1.000
_cell.angle_alpha   90.00
_cell.angle_beta   90.00
_cell.angle_gamma   90.00
#
_symmetry.space_group_name_H-M   'P 1'
#
loop_
_entity.id
_entity.type
_entity.pdbx_description
1 polymer ?
#
loop_
_entity_poly.entity_id
_entity_poly.type
_entity_poly.pdbx_seq_one_letter_code
_entity_poly.pdbx_strand_id
1 'polypeptide(L)'
;MTPKEHISENFALKGFTSIQIGFYFLLASYSIKIILEGFLIDDNPMGMMSAEIIEYLIGGIGVFLFLFSSFALFFSAKRRAKKQELPLWNSLSKRIFYKYMASFLVLFIALIFLMKQGFIYFITPVFLFFYGANLLFVSKENNQNIRIISGICLLLAMICFLIPSYWYASITILGIAHITFGIVVKN
;
A
#
# COMPACT_ATOMS: atom_id res chain seq x y z
N MET A 1 11.44 -3.53 34.73
CA MET A 1 10.77 -3.29 33.43
C MET A 1 11.15 -1.87 32.99
N THR A 2 11.86 -1.70 31.87
CA THR A 2 12.49 -0.40 31.52
C THR A 2 11.70 0.41 30.49
N PRO A 3 11.75 1.76 30.54
CA PRO A 3 10.97 2.68 29.67
C PRO A 3 11.16 2.53 28.15
N LYS A 4 12.11 1.71 27.68
CA LYS A 4 12.40 1.50 26.25
C LYS A 4 11.30 0.74 25.50
N GLU A 5 10.41 0.01 26.18
CA GLU A 5 9.43 -0.86 25.51
C GLU A 5 8.19 -0.11 24.99
N HIS A 6 7.83 1.04 25.58
CA HIS A 6 6.64 1.81 25.19
C HIS A 6 6.75 2.54 23.84
N ILE A 7 7.96 2.75 23.30
CA ILE A 7 8.15 3.46 22.02
C ILE A 7 7.76 2.59 20.81
N SER A 8 7.61 1.27 21.03
CA SER A 8 7.50 0.26 19.99
C SER A 8 6.09 -0.19 19.66
N GLU A 9 5.05 0.56 20.05
CA GLU A 9 3.65 0.19 19.79
C GLU A 9 3.25 0.42 18.33
N ASN A 10 3.83 -0.42 17.49
CA ASN A 10 3.51 -0.70 16.10
C ASN A 10 3.76 0.48 15.17
N PHE A 11 4.46 0.16 14.07
CA PHE A 11 4.32 0.85 12.80
C PHE A 11 2.90 1.43 12.67
N ALA A 12 2.80 2.74 12.42
CA ALA A 12 1.65 3.59 12.75
C ALA A 12 0.36 3.32 11.96
N LEU A 13 0.18 2.10 11.48
CA LEU A 13 -0.93 1.57 10.71
C LEU A 13 -2.18 1.30 11.57
N LYS A 14 -2.48 2.07 12.61
CA LYS A 14 -3.68 1.89 13.46
C LYS A 14 -4.57 3.13 13.42
N GLY A 15 -5.84 2.97 13.76
CA GLY A 15 -6.80 4.07 13.82
C GLY A 15 -6.92 4.80 12.48
N PHE A 16 -6.99 6.13 12.56
CA PHE A 16 -7.20 7.02 11.42
C PHE A 16 -6.17 6.85 10.28
N THR A 17 -4.93 6.48 10.58
CA THR A 17 -3.90 6.26 9.55
C THR A 17 -4.25 5.10 8.63
N SER A 18 -4.79 4.01 9.17
CA SER A 18 -5.21 2.87 8.34
C SER A 18 -6.45 3.24 7.50
N ILE A 19 -7.36 4.06 8.04
CA ILE A 19 -8.51 4.57 7.31
C ILE A 19 -8.06 5.42 6.10
N GLN A 20 -7.10 6.32 6.29
CA GLN A 20 -6.53 7.12 5.20
C GLN A 20 -5.90 6.24 4.11
N ILE A 21 -5.07 5.27 4.50
CA ILE A 21 -4.43 4.33 3.57
C ILE A 21 -5.49 3.55 2.78
N GLY A 22 -6.53 3.06 3.44
CA GLY A 22 -7.62 2.36 2.78
C GLY A 22 -8.38 3.24 1.79
N PHE A 23 -8.64 4.49 2.14
CA PHE A 23 -9.24 5.45 1.20
C PHE A 23 -8.36 5.71 -0.03
N TYR A 24 -7.03 5.81 0.15
CA TYR A 24 -6.11 5.96 -0.97
C TYR A 24 -6.11 4.75 -1.91
N PHE A 25 -6.23 3.54 -1.37
CA PHE A 25 -6.41 2.33 -2.19
C PHE A 25 -7.71 2.34 -3.00
N LEU A 26 -8.82 2.78 -2.38
CA LEU A 26 -10.10 2.91 -3.09
C LEU A 26 -10.02 3.95 -4.21
N LEU A 27 -9.43 5.12 -3.93
CA LEU A 27 -9.25 6.16 -4.94
C LEU A 27 -8.36 5.67 -6.08
N ALA A 28 -7.22 5.05 -5.76
CA ALA A 28 -6.29 4.53 -6.76
C ALA A 28 -6.94 3.47 -7.67
N SER A 29 -7.60 2.47 -7.09
CA SER A 29 -8.27 1.41 -7.87
C SER A 29 -9.40 1.96 -8.75
N TYR A 30 -10.20 2.88 -8.23
CA TYR A 30 -11.27 3.53 -8.99
C TYR A 30 -10.73 4.39 -10.12
N SER A 31 -9.69 5.20 -9.88
CA SER A 31 -9.05 6.02 -10.92
C SER A 31 -8.43 5.16 -12.01
N ILE A 32 -7.70 4.09 -11.66
CA ILE A 32 -7.14 3.14 -12.65
C ILE A 32 -8.25 2.50 -13.47
N LYS A 33 -9.36 2.10 -12.83
CA LYS A 33 -10.49 1.49 -13.52
C LYS A 33 -11.09 2.42 -14.55
N ILE A 34 -11.37 3.68 -14.19
CA ILE A 34 -11.90 4.68 -15.12
C ILE A 34 -10.95 4.92 -16.30
N ILE A 35 -9.65 5.02 -16.04
CA ILE A 35 -8.64 5.22 -17.10
C ILE A 35 -8.65 4.04 -18.07
N LEU A 36 -8.64 2.81 -17.56
CA LEU A 36 -8.64 1.60 -18.38
C LEU A 36 -9.95 1.41 -19.15
N GLU A 37 -11.11 1.65 -18.53
CA GLU A 37 -12.40 1.59 -19.20
C GLU A 37 -12.52 2.69 -20.27
N GLY A 38 -12.08 3.91 -19.96
CA GLY A 38 -12.05 5.01 -20.92
C GLY A 38 -11.10 4.76 -22.09
N PHE A 39 -10.01 4.03 -21.88
CA PHE A 39 -9.09 3.64 -22.97
C PHE A 39 -9.72 2.64 -23.95
N LEU A 40 -10.73 1.87 -23.53
CA LEU A 40 -11.39 0.84 -24.35
C LEU A 40 -12.65 1.35 -25.08
N ILE A 41 -13.11 2.57 -24.79
CA ILE A 41 -14.35 3.13 -25.35
C ILE A 41 -14.01 4.11 -26.48
N ASP A 42 -14.53 3.84 -27.68
CA ASP A 42 -14.48 4.77 -28.81
C ASP A 42 -15.20 6.08 -28.43
N ASP A 43 -14.63 7.23 -28.81
CA ASP A 43 -15.05 8.61 -28.44
C ASP A 43 -14.74 9.07 -27.00
N ASN A 44 -13.99 8.30 -26.21
CA ASN A 44 -13.43 8.80 -24.96
C ASN A 44 -12.05 9.46 -25.19
N PRO A 45 -11.73 10.62 -24.58
CA PRO A 45 -10.40 11.23 -24.70
C PRO A 45 -9.25 10.30 -24.29
N MET A 46 -9.48 9.35 -23.38
CA MET A 46 -8.50 8.33 -22.99
C MET A 46 -8.22 7.35 -24.12
N GLY A 47 -9.22 6.97 -24.93
CA GLY A 47 -9.05 6.10 -26.09
C GLY A 47 -8.20 6.72 -27.21
N MET A 48 -8.00 8.04 -27.19
CA MET A 48 -7.10 8.75 -28.10
C MET A 48 -5.64 8.77 -27.62
N MET A 49 -5.35 8.34 -26.39
CA MET A 49 -3.99 8.29 -25.83
C MET A 49 -3.23 7.05 -26.31
N SER A 50 -1.89 7.11 -26.28
CA SER A 50 -1.09 5.89 -26.49
C SER A 50 -1.10 5.01 -25.23
N ALA A 51 -0.92 3.71 -25.41
CA ALA A 51 -0.76 2.76 -24.30
C ALA A 51 0.38 3.18 -23.34
N GLU A 52 1.46 3.77 -23.87
CA GLU A 52 2.56 4.27 -23.06
C GLU A 52 2.14 5.41 -22.11
N ILE A 53 1.28 6.34 -22.57
CA ILE A 53 0.75 7.40 -21.71
C ILE A 53 -0.13 6.80 -20.60
N ILE A 54 -0.96 5.80 -20.92
CA ILE A 54 -1.79 5.09 -19.95
C ILE A 54 -0.91 4.40 -18.89
N GLU A 55 0.17 3.74 -19.30
CA GLU A 55 1.15 3.13 -18.39
C GLU A 55 1.76 4.16 -17.43
N TYR A 56 2.18 5.34 -17.92
CA TYR A 56 2.71 6.41 -17.07
C TYR A 56 1.65 6.97 -16.11
N LEU A 57 0.39 7.12 -16.54
CA LEU A 57 -0.70 7.57 -15.68
C LEU A 57 -0.96 6.58 -14.54
N ILE A 58 -1.06 5.29 -14.85
CA ILE A 58 -1.26 4.22 -13.85
C ILE A 58 -0.05 4.13 -12.91
N GLY A 59 1.17 4.19 -13.45
CA GLY A 59 2.40 4.25 -12.66
C GLY A 59 2.41 5.46 -11.71
N GLY A 60 1.99 6.63 -12.20
CA GLY A 60 1.84 7.86 -11.40
C GLY A 60 0.84 7.70 -10.26
N ILE A 61 -0.30 7.05 -10.49
CA ILE A 61 -1.27 6.71 -9.42
C ILE A 61 -0.61 5.81 -8.37
N GLY A 62 0.16 4.80 -8.79
CA GLY A 62 0.92 3.93 -7.88
C GLY A 62 1.93 4.70 -7.01
N VAL A 63 2.64 5.66 -7.59
CA VAL A 63 3.57 6.54 -6.86
C VAL A 63 2.81 7.44 -5.87
N PHE A 64 1.69 8.04 -6.27
CA PHE A 64 0.88 8.87 -5.38
C PHE A 64 0.28 8.06 -4.23
N LEU A 65 -0.20 6.84 -4.49
CA LEU A 65 -0.66 5.92 -3.45
C LEU A 65 0.45 5.71 -2.40
N PHE A 66 1.66 5.36 -2.83
CA PHE A 66 2.80 5.20 -1.93
C PHE A 66 3.12 6.48 -1.15
N LEU A 67 3.16 7.63 -1.82
CA LEU A 67 3.50 8.91 -1.21
C LEU A 67 2.49 9.33 -0.13
N PHE A 68 1.20 9.28 -0.45
CA PHE A 68 0.13 9.64 0.48
C PHE A 68 0.03 8.67 1.65
N SER A 69 0.18 7.36 1.42
CA SER A 69 0.27 6.36 2.49
C SER A 69 1.49 6.60 3.40
N SER A 70 2.65 6.92 2.82
CA SER A 70 3.86 7.26 3.58
C SER A 70 3.66 8.51 4.44
N PHE A 71 3.00 9.54 3.91
CA PHE A 71 2.67 10.74 4.68
C PHE A 71 1.68 10.46 5.80
N ALA A 72 0.65 9.64 5.57
CA ALA A 72 -0.28 9.24 6.62
C ALA A 72 0.44 8.55 7.80
N LEU A 73 1.40 7.67 7.49
CA LEU A 73 2.27 7.03 8.48
C LEU A 73 3.19 8.03 9.19
N PHE A 74 3.86 8.90 8.43
CA PHE A 74 4.78 9.91 8.96
C PHE A 74 4.09 10.89 9.91
N PHE A 75 2.96 11.47 9.51
CA PHE A 75 2.22 12.41 10.36
C PHE A 75 1.65 11.72 11.61
N SER A 76 1.28 10.45 11.52
CA SER A 76 0.87 9.65 12.67
C SER A 76 2.01 9.44 13.65
N ALA A 77 3.19 9.04 13.16
CA ALA A 77 4.40 8.91 13.96
C ALA A 77 4.79 10.24 14.61
N LYS A 78 4.72 11.35 13.88
CA LYS A 78 4.98 12.71 14.39
C LYS A 78 4.03 13.09 15.53
N ARG A 79 2.73 12.82 15.39
CA ARG A 79 1.74 13.09 16.46
C ARG A 79 2.00 12.25 17.71
N ARG A 80 2.34 10.96 17.54
CA ARG A 80 2.64 10.06 18.67
C ARG A 80 3.93 10.48 19.40
N ALA A 81 4.99 10.78 18.65
CA ALA A 81 6.25 11.26 19.20
C ALA A 81 6.06 12.52 20.04
N LYS A 82 5.27 13.49 19.53
CA LYS A 82 4.92 14.70 20.28
C LYS A 82 4.13 14.41 21.57
N LYS A 83 3.14 13.50 21.51
CA LYS A 83 2.33 13.12 22.68
C LYS A 83 3.12 12.39 23.77
N GLN A 84 4.16 11.65 23.38
CA GLN A 84 5.00 10.87 24.28
C GLN A 84 6.28 11.61 24.69
N GLU A 85 6.46 12.87 24.25
CA GLU A 85 7.66 13.67 24.49
C GLU A 85 8.97 12.99 24.02
N LEU A 86 8.86 12.18 22.97
CA LEU A 86 9.98 11.44 22.39
C LEU A 86 10.44 12.07 21.08
N PRO A 87 11.74 12.01 20.75
CA PRO A 87 12.22 12.45 19.45
C PRO A 87 11.66 11.53 18.36
N LEU A 88 11.08 12.16 17.32
CA LEU A 88 10.57 11.46 16.14
C LEU A 88 11.65 10.58 15.49
N TRP A 89 12.88 11.09 15.43
CA TRP A 89 14.03 10.44 14.82
C TRP A 89 14.98 9.90 15.87
N ASN A 90 14.72 8.67 16.31
CA ASN A 90 15.63 7.89 17.14
C ASN A 90 16.21 6.71 16.33
N SER A 91 17.13 5.96 16.93
CA SER A 91 17.79 4.83 16.25
C SER A 91 16.81 3.76 15.76
N LEU A 92 15.73 3.50 16.51
CA LEU A 92 14.70 2.54 16.14
C LEU A 92 13.83 3.06 14.98
N SER A 93 13.33 4.29 15.06
CA SER A 93 12.46 4.87 14.01
C SER A 93 13.20 5.06 12.70
N LYS A 94 14.48 5.46 12.74
CA LYS A 94 15.35 5.50 11.54
C LYS A 94 15.51 4.12 10.91
N ARG A 95 15.78 3.07 11.72
CA ARG A 95 15.90 1.70 11.22
C ARG A 95 14.62 1.22 10.53
N ILE A 96 13.46 1.48 11.15
CA ILE A 96 12.15 1.11 10.57
C ILE A 96 11.91 1.88 9.26
N PHE A 97 12.22 3.17 9.23
CA PHE A 97 12.09 4.00 8.03
C PHE A 97 12.93 3.47 6.87
N TYR A 98 14.22 3.17 7.09
CA TYR A 98 15.09 2.64 6.03
C TYR A 98 14.65 1.24 5.57
N LYS A 99 14.21 0.37 6.49
CA LYS A 99 13.63 -0.93 6.12
C LYS A 99 12.41 -0.75 5.20
N TYR A 100 11.49 0.13 5.57
CA TYR A 100 10.28 0.44 4.80
C TYR A 100 10.61 1.04 3.41
N MET A 101 11.54 2.00 3.34
CA MET A 101 11.97 2.59 2.07
C MET A 101 12.63 1.55 1.16
N ALA A 102 13.53 0.72 1.69
CA ALA A 102 14.21 -0.31 0.91
C ALA A 102 13.23 -1.35 0.38
N SER A 103 12.26 -1.78 1.19
CA SER A 103 11.29 -2.79 0.79
C SER A 103 10.28 -2.29 -0.25
N PHE A 104 9.90 -1.01 -0.22
CA PHE A 104 9.11 -0.38 -1.29
C PHE A 104 9.93 -0.11 -2.56
N LEU A 105 11.22 0.19 -2.45
CA LEU A 105 12.10 0.32 -3.61
C LEU A 105 12.17 -1.01 -4.39
N VAL A 106 12.32 -2.13 -3.70
CA VAL A 106 12.29 -3.47 -4.32
C VAL A 106 10.95 -3.73 -5.02
N LEU A 107 9.84 -3.39 -4.37
CA LEU A 107 8.50 -3.49 -4.97
C LEU A 107 8.41 -2.69 -6.28
N PHE A 108 8.80 -1.41 -6.28
CA PHE A 108 8.71 -0.57 -7.47
C PHE A 108 9.60 -1.09 -8.61
N ILE A 109 10.83 -1.51 -8.31
CA ILE A 109 11.73 -2.10 -9.30
C ILE A 109 11.08 -3.36 -9.92
N ALA A 110 10.49 -4.22 -9.10
CA ALA A 110 9.80 -5.42 -9.59
C ALA A 110 8.60 -5.08 -10.50
N LEU A 111 7.77 -4.11 -10.13
CA LEU A 111 6.62 -3.71 -10.95
C LEU A 111 7.05 -3.06 -12.27
N ILE A 112 8.05 -2.18 -12.25
CA ILE A 112 8.59 -1.55 -13.45
C ILE A 112 9.19 -2.61 -14.38
N PHE A 113 9.93 -3.58 -13.84
CA PHE A 113 10.49 -4.67 -14.62
C PHE A 113 9.39 -5.48 -15.32
N LEU A 114 8.33 -5.87 -14.61
CA LEU A 114 7.20 -6.60 -15.20
C LEU A 114 6.52 -5.82 -16.32
N MET A 115 6.30 -4.52 -16.09
CA MET A 115 5.70 -3.64 -17.09
C MET A 115 6.57 -3.56 -18.36
N LYS A 116 7.88 -3.37 -18.21
CA LYS A 116 8.82 -3.32 -19.35
C LYS A 116 8.93 -4.63 -20.13
N GLN A 117 8.65 -5.77 -19.50
CA GLN A 117 8.60 -7.07 -20.17
C GLN A 117 7.21 -7.41 -20.76
N GLY A 118 6.23 -6.52 -20.64
CA GLY A 118 4.85 -6.75 -21.11
C GLY A 118 4.03 -7.69 -20.21
N PHE A 119 4.52 -8.03 -19.02
CA PHE A 119 3.85 -8.90 -18.05
C PHE A 119 2.79 -8.16 -17.22
N ILE A 120 1.88 -7.47 -17.89
CA ILE A 120 0.90 -6.55 -17.28
C ILE A 120 -0.04 -7.29 -16.32
N TYR A 121 -0.47 -8.50 -16.66
CA TYR A 121 -1.36 -9.30 -15.81
C TYR A 121 -0.74 -9.71 -14.47
N PHE A 122 0.59 -9.67 -14.35
CA PHE A 122 1.30 -10.00 -13.11
C PHE A 122 1.53 -8.79 -12.20
N ILE A 123 1.25 -7.57 -12.64
CA ILE A 123 1.48 -6.34 -11.86
C ILE A 123 0.71 -6.38 -10.53
N THR A 124 -0.61 -6.60 -10.58
CA THR A 124 -1.44 -6.63 -9.36
C THR A 124 -1.11 -7.77 -8.40
N PRO A 125 -0.99 -9.05 -8.83
CA PRO A 125 -0.65 -10.12 -7.89
C PRO A 125 0.74 -9.93 -7.27
N VAL A 126 1.72 -9.44 -8.04
CA VAL A 126 3.05 -9.13 -7.49
C VAL A 126 3.00 -7.95 -6.52
N PHE A 127 2.24 -6.90 -6.85
CA PHE A 127 2.00 -5.78 -5.93
C PHE A 127 1.41 -6.26 -4.60
N LEU A 128 0.33 -7.05 -4.64
CA LEU A 128 -0.34 -7.56 -3.44
C LEU A 128 0.56 -8.47 -2.62
N PHE A 129 1.33 -9.36 -3.27
CA PHE A 129 2.28 -10.23 -2.61
C PHE A 129 3.35 -9.42 -1.87
N PHE A 130 4.03 -8.51 -2.57
CA PHE A 130 5.08 -7.69 -1.97
C PHE A 130 4.52 -6.73 -0.92
N TYR A 131 3.33 -6.14 -1.13
CA TYR A 131 2.69 -5.29 -0.14
C TYR A 131 2.39 -6.07 1.16
N GLY A 132 1.83 -7.28 1.07
CA GLY A 132 1.61 -8.16 2.22
C GLY A 132 2.92 -8.54 2.92
N ALA A 133 3.96 -8.90 2.16
CA ALA A 133 5.28 -9.21 2.72
C ALA A 133 5.92 -7.98 3.41
N ASN A 134 5.75 -6.79 2.83
CA ASN A 134 6.20 -5.51 3.38
C ASN A 134 5.56 -5.24 4.75
N LEU A 135 4.25 -5.46 4.88
CA LEU A 135 3.54 -5.29 6.15
C LEU A 135 4.13 -6.17 7.25
N LEU A 136 4.41 -7.44 6.95
CA LEU A 136 5.06 -8.36 7.88
C LEU A 136 6.50 -7.92 8.20
N PHE A 137 7.29 -7.57 7.19
CA PHE A 137 8.70 -7.21 7.33
C PHE A 137 8.95 -5.97 8.20
N VAL A 138 8.03 -5.00 8.16
CA VAL A 138 8.14 -3.73 8.88
C VAL A 138 7.44 -3.78 10.25
N SER A 139 6.45 -4.67 10.40
CA SER A 139 5.76 -4.85 11.69
C SER A 139 6.63 -5.54 12.75
N LYS A 140 6.25 -5.38 14.02
CA LYS A 140 6.83 -6.14 15.13
C LYS A 140 6.43 -7.60 14.99
N GLU A 141 7.33 -8.50 15.37
CA GLU A 141 7.05 -9.93 15.46
C GLU A 141 5.76 -10.20 16.26
N ASN A 142 4.94 -11.12 15.76
CA ASN A 142 3.67 -11.56 16.36
C ASN A 142 2.50 -10.53 16.41
N ASN A 143 2.51 -9.46 15.62
CA ASN A 143 1.31 -8.62 15.49
C ASN A 143 0.20 -9.35 14.69
N GLN A 144 -0.72 -10.00 15.41
CA GLN A 144 -1.82 -10.78 14.82
C GLN A 144 -2.69 -9.95 13.86
N ASN A 145 -2.98 -8.70 14.19
CA ASN A 145 -3.80 -7.85 13.35
C ASN A 145 -3.12 -7.58 11.99
N ILE A 146 -1.81 -7.29 11.99
CA ILE A 146 -1.05 -7.10 10.74
C ILE A 146 -0.96 -8.40 9.94
N ARG A 147 -0.84 -9.56 10.62
CA ARG A 147 -0.87 -10.87 9.96
C ARG A 147 -2.17 -11.13 9.22
N ILE A 148 -3.31 -10.67 9.75
CA ILE A 148 -4.61 -10.79 9.07
C ILE A 148 -4.62 -10.01 7.75
N ILE A 149 -4.25 -8.72 7.76
CA ILE A 149 -4.18 -7.92 6.51
C ILE A 149 -3.19 -8.56 5.53
N SER A 150 -2.02 -8.98 6.02
CA SER A 150 -1.00 -9.60 5.17
C SER A 150 -1.51 -10.91 4.54
N GLY A 151 -2.26 -11.72 5.30
CA GLY A 151 -2.92 -12.93 4.79
C GLY A 151 -3.98 -12.62 3.74
N ILE A 152 -4.79 -11.57 3.93
CA ILE A 152 -5.73 -11.07 2.92
C ILE A 152 -4.97 -10.68 1.64
N CYS A 153 -3.85 -9.97 1.75
CA CYS A 153 -3.04 -9.60 0.59
C CYS A 153 -2.54 -10.81 -0.19
N LEU A 154 -2.02 -11.84 0.51
CA LEU A 154 -1.52 -13.06 -0.14
C LEU A 154 -2.64 -13.86 -0.81
N LEU A 155 -3.81 -13.96 -0.18
CA LEU A 155 -4.98 -14.62 -0.76
C LEU A 155 -5.45 -13.88 -2.02
N LEU A 156 -5.54 -12.54 -1.97
CA LEU A 156 -5.92 -11.73 -3.12
C LEU A 156 -4.86 -11.79 -4.23
N ALA A 157 -3.57 -11.84 -3.89
CA ALA A 157 -2.50 -12.05 -4.86
C ALA A 157 -2.67 -13.36 -5.61
N MET A 158 -3.00 -14.45 -4.91
CA MET A 158 -3.28 -15.75 -5.52
C MET A 158 -4.51 -15.69 -6.43
N ILE A 159 -5.59 -15.02 -6.01
CA ILE A 159 -6.79 -14.82 -6.84
C ILE A 159 -6.43 -14.04 -8.11
N CYS A 160 -5.71 -12.93 -8.01
CA CYS A 160 -5.30 -12.15 -9.17
C CYS A 160 -4.32 -12.89 -10.10
N PHE A 161 -3.50 -13.78 -9.55
CA PHE A 161 -2.62 -14.63 -10.36
C PHE A 161 -3.42 -15.61 -11.22
N LEU A 162 -4.48 -16.19 -10.65
CA LEU A 162 -5.37 -17.13 -11.33
C LEU A 162 -6.39 -16.44 -12.26
N ILE A 163 -6.85 -15.26 -11.86
CA ILE A 163 -7.91 -14.48 -12.53
C ILE A 163 -7.45 -13.02 -12.60
N PRO A 164 -6.68 -12.62 -13.63
CA PRO A 164 -6.14 -11.27 -13.75
C PRO A 164 -7.21 -10.16 -13.75
N SER A 165 -8.40 -10.44 -14.26
CA SER A 165 -9.53 -9.49 -14.27
C SER A 165 -10.04 -9.12 -12.87
N TYR A 166 -9.68 -9.88 -11.82
CA TYR A 166 -10.08 -9.62 -10.44
C TYR A 166 -9.26 -8.53 -9.74
N TRP A 167 -8.34 -7.87 -10.47
CA TRP A 167 -7.45 -6.84 -9.92
C TRP A 167 -8.20 -5.70 -9.21
N TYR A 168 -9.27 -5.18 -9.81
CA TYR A 168 -10.02 -4.04 -9.28
C TYR A 168 -10.72 -4.40 -7.97
N ALA A 169 -11.42 -5.54 -7.95
CA ALA A 169 -12.06 -6.07 -6.76
C ALA A 169 -11.03 -6.33 -5.65
N SER A 170 -9.86 -6.87 -5.99
CA SER A 170 -8.81 -7.19 -5.02
C SER A 170 -8.24 -5.94 -4.36
N ILE A 171 -7.91 -4.89 -5.13
CA ILE A 171 -7.43 -3.64 -4.54
C ILE A 171 -8.54 -2.94 -3.73
N THR A 172 -9.79 -3.04 -4.18
CA THR A 172 -10.96 -2.52 -3.44
C THR A 172 -11.12 -3.22 -2.10
N ILE A 173 -11.06 -4.56 -2.07
CA ILE A 173 -11.13 -5.37 -0.85
C ILE A 173 -9.98 -5.00 0.10
N LEU A 174 -8.77 -4.81 -0.42
CA LEU A 174 -7.63 -4.35 0.39
C LEU A 174 -7.88 -2.96 1.00
N GLY A 175 -8.43 -2.03 0.23
CA GLY A 175 -8.81 -0.71 0.72
C GLY A 175 -9.84 -0.78 1.86
N ILE A 176 -10.91 -1.58 1.67
CA ILE A 176 -11.92 -1.84 2.70
C ILE A 176 -11.30 -2.50 3.93
N ALA A 177 -10.42 -3.49 3.74
CA ALA A 177 -9.73 -4.16 4.84
C ALA A 177 -8.91 -3.18 5.68
N HIS A 178 -8.22 -2.21 5.07
CA HIS A 178 -7.51 -1.15 5.78
C HIS A 178 -8.44 -0.21 6.54
N ILE A 179 -9.60 0.15 5.98
CA ILE A 179 -10.60 0.97 6.67
C ILE A 179 -11.15 0.22 7.88
N THR A 180 -11.63 -1.01 7.69
CA THR A 180 -12.15 -1.86 8.78
C THR A 180 -11.09 -2.05 9.86
N PHE A 181 -9.84 -2.31 9.48
CA PHE A 181 -8.74 -2.40 10.43
C PHE A 181 -8.57 -1.12 11.26
N GLY A 182 -8.62 0.05 10.62
CA GLY A 182 -8.50 1.33 11.31
C GLY A 182 -9.66 1.59 12.28
N ILE A 183 -10.86 1.09 11.98
CA ILE A 183 -12.03 1.20 12.85
C ILE A 183 -11.95 0.24 14.04
N VAL A 184 -11.55 -1.00 13.81
CA VAL A 184 -11.48 -2.07 14.84
C VAL A 184 -10.26 -1.87 15.75
N VAL A 185 -9.09 -1.62 15.16
CA VAL A 185 -7.83 -1.46 15.88
C VAL A 185 -7.62 0.03 16.19
N LYS A 186 -8.31 0.49 17.24
CA LYS A 186 -8.22 1.88 17.71
C LYS A 186 -6.88 2.17 18.42
N ASN A 187 -6.53 3.45 18.43
CA ASN A 187 -5.38 4.00 19.16
C ASN A 187 -5.66 4.06 20.66
#